data_AF-A0A1C4II92-F1
#
_entry.id   AF-A0A1C4II92-F1
#
_cell.length_a   1.000
_cell.length_b   1.000
_cell.length_c   1.000
_cell.angle_alpha   90.00
_cell.angle_beta   90.00
_cell.angle_gamma   90.00
#
_symmetry.space_group_name_H-M   'P 1'
#
loop_
_entity.id
_entity.type
_entity.pdbx_description
1 polymer ?
#
loop_
_entity_poly.entity_id
_entity_poly.type
_entity_poly.pdbx_seq_one_letter_code
_entity_poly.pdbx_strand_id
1 'polypeptide(L)'
;MGRPRLWAVTSTSSSPADVLDCWQHYGASSNGPRAVGRLYWDWYQRMGPGDELLGDLTGRTVAELGAGAGHQAAYVATELKAAHVIAIDSSAAQHSRSCGFYEAVPRLDFVHEDAAAHLQGHPSSLDIAYSVFGALDFSDPQALLPAAAVALRPGGTLVFSTLAHYRTGAPPETECRPADIPARMPDGSPGTMQRWVLESTVWTTLLDEHGFDLIDSDTVHDPGPDGGAPMATGVFRARRRNPHVL
;
A
#
# COMPACT_ATOMS: atom_id res chain seq x y z
N MET A 1 -45.93 -33.96 16.26
CA MET A 1 -45.91 -32.51 15.98
C MET A 1 -44.55 -31.96 16.40
N GLY A 2 -43.63 -31.82 15.45
CA GLY A 2 -42.32 -31.23 15.67
C GLY A 2 -42.11 -30.10 14.67
N ARG A 3 -41.69 -28.93 15.16
CA ARG A 3 -41.16 -27.85 14.32
C ARG A 3 -39.82 -27.41 14.91
N PRO A 4 -38.73 -27.38 14.10
CA PRO A 4 -37.46 -26.85 14.55
C PRO A 4 -37.48 -25.31 14.51
N ARG A 5 -36.77 -24.68 15.45
CA ARG A 5 -36.52 -23.24 15.49
C ARG A 5 -35.39 -22.91 14.50
N LEU A 6 -35.70 -22.14 13.46
CA LEU A 6 -34.72 -21.47 12.62
C LEU A 6 -34.07 -20.34 13.42
N TRP A 7 -32.75 -20.37 13.52
CA TRP A 7 -31.93 -19.23 13.91
C TRP A 7 -31.69 -18.42 12.62
N ALA A 8 -32.28 -17.23 12.54
CA ALA A 8 -31.96 -16.29 11.48
C ALA A 8 -30.61 -15.65 11.83
N VAL A 9 -29.57 -15.95 11.05
CA VAL A 9 -28.37 -15.11 10.98
C VAL A 9 -28.77 -13.89 10.18
N THR A 10 -28.97 -12.77 10.85
CA THR A 10 -28.91 -11.47 10.19
C THR A 10 -27.44 -11.17 9.93
N SER A 11 -26.92 -11.63 8.80
CA SER A 11 -25.69 -11.06 8.23
C SER A 11 -26.03 -9.65 7.78
N THR A 12 -25.61 -8.66 8.54
CA THR A 12 -25.54 -7.28 8.05
C THR A 12 -24.33 -7.21 7.13
N SER A 13 -24.56 -7.36 5.82
CA SER A 13 -23.52 -7.04 4.84
C SER A 13 -23.34 -5.52 4.80
N SER A 14 -22.18 -5.05 5.26
CA SER A 14 -21.77 -3.67 5.02
C SER A 14 -21.53 -3.46 3.52
N SER A 15 -21.91 -2.31 2.98
CA SER A 15 -21.72 -2.03 1.56
C SER A 15 -20.24 -1.74 1.25
N PRO A 16 -19.78 -1.89 -0.01
CA PRO A 16 -18.40 -1.55 -0.39
C PRO A 16 -18.01 -0.10 -0.06
N ALA A 17 -18.98 0.82 -0.04
CA ALA A 17 -18.77 2.22 0.35
C ALA A 17 -18.47 2.38 1.84
N ASP A 18 -19.04 1.52 2.70
CA ASP A 18 -18.83 1.58 4.16
C ASP A 18 -17.43 1.07 4.57
N VAL A 19 -16.85 0.15 3.79
CA VAL A 19 -15.46 -0.33 3.97
C VAL A 19 -14.46 0.70 3.47
N LEU A 20 -14.82 1.49 2.45
CA LEU A 20 -13.98 2.50 1.81
C LEU A 20 -13.73 3.75 2.67
N ASP A 21 -14.46 3.96 3.76
CA ASP A 21 -14.42 5.19 4.55
C ASP A 21 -13.73 5.07 5.93
N CYS A 22 -13.27 3.87 6.32
CA CYS A 22 -12.55 3.63 7.59
C CYS A 22 -11.12 4.23 7.64
N TRP A 23 -10.65 4.84 6.55
CA TRP A 23 -9.31 5.42 6.39
C TRP A 23 -9.08 6.71 7.15
N GLN A 24 -10.15 7.36 7.65
CA GLN A 24 -10.05 8.67 8.26
C GLN A 24 -9.14 8.74 9.48
N HIS A 25 -8.75 7.61 10.10
CA HIS A 25 -7.89 7.61 11.28
C HIS A 25 -6.58 6.83 11.20
N TYR A 26 -6.41 5.92 10.23
CA TYR A 26 -5.13 5.18 10.12
C TYR A 26 -3.97 6.09 9.66
N GLY A 27 -4.28 7.25 9.05
CA GLY A 27 -3.35 8.34 8.78
C GLY A 27 -3.61 9.65 9.55
N ALA A 28 -4.53 9.69 10.52
CA ALA A 28 -4.94 10.94 11.19
C ALA A 28 -3.94 11.53 12.19
N SER A 29 -2.77 10.93 12.39
CA SER A 29 -1.75 11.50 13.24
C SER A 29 -0.98 12.66 12.59
N SER A 30 -1.11 12.90 11.26
CA SER A 30 -0.51 14.07 10.62
C SER A 30 -1.44 15.29 10.64
N ASN A 31 -1.09 16.27 11.48
CA ASN A 31 -1.78 17.56 11.61
C ASN A 31 -1.31 18.60 10.57
N GLY A 32 -0.72 18.18 9.44
CA GLY A 32 -0.23 19.10 8.40
C GLY A 32 0.72 18.46 7.39
N PRO A 33 1.20 19.24 6.40
CA PRO A 33 2.23 18.78 5.47
C PRO A 33 3.51 18.42 6.24
N ARG A 34 4.12 17.29 5.88
CA ARG A 34 5.39 16.85 6.47
C ARG A 34 6.48 16.98 5.41
N ALA A 35 7.54 17.71 5.73
CA ALA A 35 8.77 17.68 4.94
C ALA A 35 9.42 16.30 5.15
N VAL A 36 9.36 15.47 4.12
CA VAL A 36 10.07 14.19 4.09
C VAL A 36 11.48 14.49 3.59
N GLY A 37 12.49 14.34 4.44
CA GLY A 37 13.89 14.54 4.06
C GLY A 37 14.52 13.32 3.39
N ARG A 38 13.89 12.15 3.55
CA ARG A 38 14.26 10.87 2.96
C ARG A 38 13.07 9.91 3.02
N LEU A 39 12.93 9.06 2.00
CA LEU A 39 12.00 7.94 2.04
C LEU A 39 12.59 6.79 2.86
N TYR A 40 11.78 6.25 3.76
CA TYR A 40 12.11 5.07 4.54
C TYR A 40 11.03 4.02 4.36
N TRP A 41 11.41 2.76 4.39
CA TRP A 41 10.49 1.65 4.16
C TRP A 41 9.95 1.06 5.46
N ASP A 42 10.63 1.28 6.59
CA ASP A 42 10.23 0.77 7.90
C ASP A 42 9.00 1.49 8.48
N TRP A 43 8.34 0.83 9.43
CA TRP A 43 7.11 1.32 10.06
C TRP A 43 7.22 2.70 10.72
N TYR A 44 8.37 3.00 11.35
CA TYR A 44 8.58 4.29 12.03
C TYR A 44 9.24 5.33 11.11
N GLN A 45 9.49 4.99 9.85
CA GLN A 45 9.97 5.90 8.81
C GLN A 45 11.32 6.55 9.17
N ARG A 46 12.29 5.74 9.59
CA ARG A 46 13.60 6.19 10.09
C ARG A 46 14.78 5.22 9.90
N MET A 47 14.52 3.95 9.63
CA MET A 47 15.53 2.90 9.47
C MET A 47 15.68 2.53 8.00
N GLY A 48 16.93 2.35 7.57
CA GLY A 48 17.24 1.91 6.21
C GLY A 48 16.61 0.54 5.88
N PRO A 49 16.40 0.22 4.58
CA PRO A 49 16.86 0.96 3.40
C PRO A 49 16.03 2.24 3.15
N GLY A 50 16.44 3.02 2.16
CA GLY A 50 15.76 4.25 1.74
C GLY A 50 15.39 4.31 0.25
N ASP A 51 15.34 5.52 -0.27
CA ASP A 51 14.99 5.86 -1.65
C ASP A 51 15.87 5.18 -2.72
N GLU A 52 17.05 4.67 -2.36
CA GLU A 52 17.88 3.86 -3.24
C GLU A 52 17.15 2.64 -3.83
N LEU A 53 16.09 2.14 -3.17
CA LEU A 53 15.29 1.03 -3.70
C LEU A 53 14.47 1.40 -4.94
N LEU A 54 14.17 2.68 -5.15
CA LEU A 54 13.45 3.17 -6.33
C LEU A 54 14.39 3.37 -7.54
N GLY A 55 15.70 3.45 -7.32
CA GLY A 55 16.69 3.69 -8.38
C GLY A 55 16.61 5.10 -8.97
N ASP A 56 17.14 5.27 -10.19
CA ASP A 56 17.10 6.56 -10.90
C ASP A 56 15.72 6.80 -11.53
N LEU A 57 15.07 7.88 -11.08
CA LEU A 57 13.74 8.28 -11.51
C LEU A 57 13.73 9.30 -12.65
N THR A 58 14.91 9.69 -13.16
CA THR A 58 15.03 10.61 -14.28
C THR A 58 14.28 10.06 -15.50
N GLY A 59 13.29 10.80 -15.98
CA GLY A 59 12.48 10.38 -17.14
C GLY A 59 11.47 9.28 -16.84
N ARG A 60 11.25 8.90 -15.56
CA ARG A 60 10.36 7.80 -15.16
C ARG A 60 8.99 8.29 -14.71
N THR A 61 7.96 7.52 -15.05
CA THR A 61 6.61 7.63 -14.49
C THR A 61 6.46 6.66 -13.33
N VAL A 62 6.08 7.18 -12.17
CA VAL A 62 6.05 6.44 -10.90
C VAL A 62 4.66 6.52 -10.28
N ALA A 63 4.15 5.42 -9.72
CA ALA A 63 2.91 5.43 -8.93
C ALA A 63 3.16 5.07 -7.46
N GLU A 64 2.56 5.82 -6.53
CA GLU A 64 2.42 5.42 -5.12
C GLU A 64 1.03 4.81 -4.91
N LEU A 65 0.96 3.58 -4.42
CA LEU A 65 -0.28 2.83 -4.19
C LEU A 65 -0.67 2.91 -2.71
N GLY A 66 -1.78 3.58 -2.41
CA GLY A 66 -2.17 3.90 -1.02
C GLY A 66 -1.34 5.06 -0.46
N ALA A 67 -1.31 6.17 -1.20
CA ALA A 67 -0.42 7.31 -0.93
C ALA A 67 -0.78 8.12 0.33
N GLY A 68 -1.94 7.87 0.93
CA GLY A 68 -2.45 8.61 2.08
C GLY A 68 -2.45 10.13 1.81
N ALA A 69 -1.85 10.88 2.72
CA ALA A 69 -1.75 12.34 2.60
C ALA A 69 -0.71 12.81 1.54
N GLY A 70 -0.08 11.91 0.79
CA GLY A 70 0.80 12.25 -0.34
C GLY A 70 2.21 12.72 0.04
N HIS A 71 2.62 12.53 1.28
CA HIS A 71 3.92 13.02 1.77
C HIS A 71 5.12 12.39 1.03
N GLN A 72 5.05 11.08 0.74
CA GLN A 72 6.13 10.38 0.04
C GLN A 72 6.11 10.68 -1.46
N ALA A 73 4.94 10.66 -2.10
CA ALA A 73 4.80 11.11 -3.48
C ALA A 73 5.34 12.54 -3.71
N ALA A 74 5.07 13.45 -2.78
CA ALA A 74 5.63 14.80 -2.83
C ALA A 74 7.17 14.80 -2.78
N TYR A 75 7.78 13.99 -1.91
CA TYR A 75 9.24 13.80 -1.88
C TYR A 75 9.78 13.22 -3.19
N VAL A 76 9.13 12.19 -3.73
CA VAL A 76 9.53 11.56 -5.00
C VAL A 76 9.46 12.56 -6.17
N ALA A 77 8.43 13.42 -6.21
CA ALA A 77 8.28 14.43 -7.26
C ALA A 77 9.31 15.56 -7.15
N THR A 78 9.62 16.00 -5.92
CA THR A 78 10.44 17.19 -5.66
C THR A 78 11.93 16.87 -5.53
N GLU A 79 12.29 15.94 -4.65
CA GLU A 79 13.68 15.62 -4.32
C GLU A 79 14.26 14.58 -5.27
N LEU A 80 13.51 13.51 -5.58
CA LEU A 80 13.97 12.47 -6.52
C LEU A 80 13.73 12.82 -7.99
N LYS A 81 12.96 13.88 -8.25
CA LYS A 81 12.75 14.46 -9.59
C LYS A 81 12.25 13.45 -10.62
N ALA A 82 11.34 12.58 -10.21
CA ALA A 82 10.60 11.75 -11.15
C ALA A 82 9.95 12.62 -12.25
N ALA A 83 9.85 12.07 -13.47
CA ALA A 83 9.24 12.80 -14.58
C ALA A 83 7.73 12.96 -14.39
N HIS A 84 7.10 12.02 -13.71
CA HIS A 84 5.69 12.09 -13.31
C HIS A 84 5.44 11.15 -12.14
N VAL A 85 4.70 11.62 -11.13
CA VAL A 85 4.28 10.85 -9.96
C VAL A 85 2.76 10.83 -9.88
N ILE A 86 2.19 9.65 -9.76
CA ILE A 86 0.75 9.42 -9.60
C ILE A 86 0.51 8.84 -8.20
N ALA A 87 -0.07 9.64 -7.32
CA ALA A 87 -0.39 9.25 -5.95
C ALA A 87 -1.84 8.78 -5.86
N ILE A 88 -2.03 7.46 -5.71
CA ILE A 88 -3.35 6.83 -5.75
C ILE A 88 -3.76 6.48 -4.32
N ASP A 89 -4.95 6.91 -3.90
CA ASP A 89 -5.52 6.52 -2.62
C ASP A 89 -7.03 6.35 -2.73
N SER A 90 -7.56 5.33 -2.06
CA SER A 90 -8.98 4.98 -2.10
C SER A 90 -9.81 5.81 -1.11
N SER A 91 -9.17 6.59 -0.22
CA SER A 91 -9.84 7.46 0.74
C SER A 91 -10.07 8.86 0.20
N ALA A 92 -11.34 9.26 0.12
CA ALA A 92 -11.75 10.63 -0.21
C ALA A 92 -11.13 11.67 0.75
N ALA A 93 -11.00 11.32 2.04
CA ALA A 93 -10.43 12.19 3.05
C ALA A 93 -8.92 12.40 2.85
N GLN A 94 -8.18 11.34 2.52
CA GLN A 94 -6.75 11.44 2.23
C GLN A 94 -6.48 12.18 0.94
N HIS A 95 -7.24 11.90 -0.12
CA HIS A 95 -7.20 12.67 -1.36
C HIS A 95 -7.45 14.16 -1.14
N SER A 96 -8.46 14.51 -0.33
CA SER A 96 -8.72 15.92 0.00
C SER A 96 -7.55 16.58 0.74
N ARG A 97 -6.91 15.86 1.67
CA ARG A 97 -5.72 16.34 2.40
C ARG A 97 -4.52 16.51 1.46
N SER A 98 -4.27 15.53 0.60
CA SER A 98 -3.11 15.52 -0.29
C SER A 98 -3.18 16.67 -1.28
N CYS A 99 -4.34 16.92 -1.90
CA CYS A 99 -4.58 18.10 -2.72
C CYS A 99 -4.36 19.39 -1.90
N GLY A 100 -4.95 19.48 -0.69
CA GLY A 100 -4.79 20.67 0.16
C GLY A 100 -3.34 20.96 0.57
N PHE A 101 -2.49 19.95 0.66
CA PHE A 101 -1.08 20.12 1.03
C PHE A 101 -0.14 20.33 -0.16
N TYR A 102 -0.42 19.69 -1.30
CA TYR A 102 0.58 19.48 -2.35
C TYR A 102 0.07 19.76 -3.78
N GLU A 103 -1.10 20.36 -3.97
CA GLU A 103 -1.62 20.72 -5.31
C GLU A 103 -0.63 21.57 -6.15
N ALA A 104 0.20 22.39 -5.50
CA ALA A 104 1.19 23.21 -6.18
C ALA A 104 2.50 22.47 -6.56
N VAL A 105 2.65 21.20 -6.17
CA VAL A 105 3.84 20.41 -6.48
C VAL A 105 3.80 19.99 -7.96
N PRO A 106 4.79 20.39 -8.79
CA PRO A 106 4.77 20.04 -10.20
C PRO A 106 5.02 18.54 -10.41
N ARG A 107 4.40 17.98 -11.46
CA ARG A 107 4.54 16.57 -11.88
C ARG A 107 3.98 15.56 -10.85
N LEU A 108 3.12 16.00 -9.94
CA LEU A 108 2.45 15.16 -8.96
C LEU A 108 0.94 15.25 -9.16
N ASP A 109 0.32 14.12 -9.51
CA ASP A 109 -1.13 13.99 -9.61
C ASP A 109 -1.67 13.16 -8.46
N PHE A 110 -2.80 13.58 -7.90
CA PHE A 110 -3.54 12.80 -6.91
C PHE A 110 -4.75 12.15 -7.56
N VAL A 111 -4.95 10.86 -7.29
CA VAL A 111 -6.04 10.07 -7.84
C VAL A 111 -6.83 9.45 -6.69
N HIS A 112 -8.12 9.77 -6.62
CA HIS A 112 -9.07 9.12 -5.71
C HIS A 112 -9.69 7.90 -6.40
N GLU A 113 -9.07 6.74 -6.23
CA GLU A 113 -9.52 5.48 -6.84
C GLU A 113 -8.98 4.28 -6.06
N ASP A 114 -9.62 3.12 -6.20
CA ASP A 114 -8.98 1.85 -5.83
C ASP A 114 -7.72 1.62 -6.69
N ALA A 115 -6.62 1.22 -6.06
CA ALA A 115 -5.34 1.08 -6.74
C ALA A 115 -5.40 0.00 -7.84
N ALA A 116 -6.07 -1.13 -7.60
CA ALA A 116 -6.16 -2.19 -8.60
C ALA A 116 -7.01 -1.74 -9.80
N ALA A 117 -8.13 -1.07 -9.55
CA ALA A 117 -8.98 -0.48 -10.60
C ALA A 117 -8.20 0.53 -11.46
N HIS A 118 -7.49 1.46 -10.82
CA HIS A 118 -6.69 2.45 -11.53
C HIS A 118 -5.63 1.79 -12.42
N LEU A 119 -4.86 0.85 -11.86
CA LEU A 119 -3.77 0.18 -12.57
C LEU A 119 -4.28 -0.63 -13.77
N GLN A 120 -5.43 -1.30 -13.66
CA GLN A 120 -6.06 -2.01 -14.79
C GLN A 120 -6.43 -1.08 -15.95
N GLY A 121 -6.83 0.16 -15.66
CA GLY A 121 -7.17 1.16 -16.66
C GLY A 121 -5.98 1.75 -17.42
N HIS A 122 -4.74 1.54 -16.94
CA HIS A 122 -3.54 2.23 -17.43
C HIS A 122 -2.41 1.26 -17.82
N PRO A 123 -2.62 0.36 -18.79
CA PRO A 123 -1.65 -0.67 -19.15
C PRO A 123 -0.32 -0.09 -19.66
N SER A 124 0.81 -0.64 -19.17
CA SER A 124 2.17 -0.25 -19.57
C SER A 124 2.46 1.26 -19.50
N SER A 125 1.85 1.94 -18.54
CA SER A 125 1.99 3.38 -18.30
C SER A 125 3.08 3.74 -17.28
N LEU A 126 3.45 2.79 -16.41
CA LEU A 126 4.35 3.02 -15.28
C LEU A 126 5.72 2.38 -15.50
N ASP A 127 6.78 3.07 -15.09
CA ASP A 127 8.10 2.44 -14.95
C ASP A 127 8.25 1.77 -13.58
N ILE A 128 7.72 2.42 -12.54
CA ILE A 128 7.81 2.00 -11.15
C ILE A 128 6.45 2.16 -10.47
N ALA A 129 6.07 1.19 -9.67
CA ALA A 129 4.98 1.28 -8.71
C ALA A 129 5.54 0.99 -7.32
N TYR A 130 5.14 1.76 -6.32
CA TYR A 130 5.56 1.52 -4.95
C TYR A 130 4.44 1.68 -3.93
N SER A 131 4.56 0.99 -2.79
CA SER A 131 3.57 1.01 -1.70
C SER A 131 4.28 0.92 -0.35
N VAL A 132 4.16 1.95 0.48
CA VAL A 132 4.75 1.97 1.83
C VAL A 132 3.64 1.83 2.86
N PHE A 133 3.39 0.60 3.32
CA PHE A 133 2.22 0.24 4.14
C PHE A 133 0.89 0.76 3.56
N GLY A 134 0.83 0.84 2.22
CA GLY A 134 -0.29 1.37 1.45
C GLY A 134 -1.19 0.26 0.91
N ALA A 135 -1.58 0.35 -0.36
CA ALA A 135 -2.58 -0.54 -0.95
C ALA A 135 -2.22 -2.04 -0.85
N LEU A 136 -0.92 -2.39 -0.85
CA LEU A 136 -0.50 -3.80 -0.68
C LEU A 136 -0.86 -4.38 0.70
N ASP A 137 -1.05 -3.55 1.72
CA ASP A 137 -1.52 -4.00 3.03
C ASP A 137 -3.05 -4.10 3.11
N PHE A 138 -3.79 -3.51 2.16
CA PHE A 138 -5.19 -3.16 2.35
C PHE A 138 -6.13 -3.54 1.19
N SER A 139 -5.56 -4.02 0.09
CA SER A 139 -6.29 -4.57 -1.05
C SER A 139 -5.89 -6.03 -1.22
N ASP A 140 -6.78 -6.84 -1.80
CA ASP A 140 -6.50 -8.24 -2.10
C ASP A 140 -5.26 -8.36 -3.03
N PRO A 141 -4.15 -8.98 -2.58
CA PRO A 141 -2.96 -9.16 -3.39
C PRO A 141 -3.24 -9.92 -4.70
N GLN A 142 -4.22 -10.83 -4.72
CA GLN A 142 -4.59 -11.57 -5.93
C GLN A 142 -5.27 -10.68 -6.98
N ALA A 143 -5.80 -9.52 -6.59
CA ALA A 143 -6.33 -8.53 -7.51
C ALA A 143 -5.27 -7.46 -7.84
N LEU A 144 -4.55 -6.98 -6.84
CA LEU A 144 -3.63 -5.85 -6.97
C LEU A 144 -2.34 -6.21 -7.72
N LEU A 145 -1.75 -7.38 -7.47
CA LEU A 145 -0.50 -7.78 -8.14
C LEU A 145 -0.69 -7.97 -9.65
N PRO A 146 -1.75 -8.66 -10.15
CA PRO A 146 -2.03 -8.68 -11.59
C PRO A 146 -2.26 -7.28 -12.19
N ALA A 147 -2.95 -6.38 -11.47
CA ALA A 147 -3.18 -5.02 -11.92
C ALA A 147 -1.86 -4.24 -12.03
N ALA A 148 -0.96 -4.37 -11.03
CA ALA A 148 0.38 -3.79 -11.10
C ALA A 148 1.18 -4.36 -12.27
N ALA A 149 1.09 -5.66 -12.54
CA ALA A 149 1.73 -6.29 -13.69
C ALA A 149 1.14 -5.79 -15.03
N VAL A 150 -0.12 -5.37 -15.09
CA VAL A 150 -0.72 -4.75 -16.28
C VAL A 150 -0.19 -3.33 -16.48
N ALA A 151 -0.17 -2.51 -15.41
CA ALA A 151 0.21 -1.11 -15.47
C ALA A 151 1.70 -0.86 -15.69
N LEU A 152 2.57 -1.71 -15.13
CA LEU A 152 4.01 -1.58 -15.31
C LEU A 152 4.42 -1.90 -16.74
N ARG A 153 5.38 -1.15 -17.30
CA ARG A 153 6.06 -1.51 -18.57
C ARG A 153 6.81 -2.84 -18.42
N PRO A 154 7.09 -3.59 -19.51
CA PRO A 154 7.95 -4.76 -19.44
C PRO A 154 9.29 -4.40 -18.79
N GLY A 155 9.69 -5.14 -17.75
CA GLY A 155 10.88 -4.82 -16.95
C GLY A 155 10.71 -3.69 -15.93
N GLY A 156 9.50 -3.14 -15.77
CA GLY A 156 9.15 -2.18 -14.72
C GLY A 156 9.24 -2.79 -13.32
N THR A 157 9.35 -1.95 -12.29
CA THR A 157 9.64 -2.41 -10.92
C THR A 157 8.47 -2.14 -9.98
N LEU A 158 8.13 -3.13 -9.15
CA LEU A 158 7.26 -3.00 -7.99
C LEU A 158 8.13 -3.00 -6.72
N VAL A 159 7.97 -2.01 -5.85
CA VAL A 159 8.68 -1.93 -4.56
C VAL A 159 7.68 -1.71 -3.44
N PHE A 160 7.68 -2.52 -2.40
CA PHE A 160 6.74 -2.31 -1.31
C PHE A 160 7.28 -2.70 0.05
N SER A 161 6.74 -2.04 1.08
CA SER A 161 6.92 -2.45 2.47
C SER A 161 5.58 -2.78 3.12
N THR A 162 5.64 -3.79 3.99
CA THR A 162 4.50 -4.40 4.67
C THR A 162 4.92 -4.85 6.07
N LEU A 163 3.96 -5.13 6.94
CA LEU A 163 4.24 -5.67 8.26
C LEU A 163 4.76 -7.12 8.16
N ALA A 164 5.88 -7.42 8.83
CA ALA A 164 6.35 -8.79 8.99
C ALA A 164 5.64 -9.53 10.14
N HIS A 165 4.93 -8.81 11.01
CA HIS A 165 4.04 -9.34 12.04
C HIS A 165 3.00 -8.28 12.41
N TYR A 166 1.89 -8.68 13.02
CA TYR A 166 0.89 -7.71 13.48
C TYR A 166 1.50 -6.75 14.52
N ARG A 167 0.94 -5.54 14.62
CA ARG A 167 1.39 -4.54 15.61
C ARG A 167 1.24 -5.00 17.07
N THR A 168 0.43 -6.04 17.30
CA THR A 168 0.25 -6.71 18.59
C THR A 168 1.36 -7.71 18.92
N GLY A 169 2.25 -7.99 17.96
CA GLY A 169 3.27 -9.05 18.04
C GLY A 169 2.77 -10.42 17.58
N ALA A 170 1.50 -10.55 17.18
CA ALA A 170 0.99 -11.80 16.61
C ALA A 170 1.70 -12.13 15.28
N PRO A 171 1.94 -13.42 14.98
CA PRO A 171 2.62 -13.83 13.75
C PRO A 171 1.78 -13.45 12.51
N PRO A 172 2.43 -13.23 11.36
CA PRO A 172 1.74 -13.02 10.09
C PRO A 172 0.99 -14.28 9.63
N GLU A 173 0.12 -14.11 8.63
CA GLU A 173 -0.62 -15.19 7.99
C GLU A 173 0.28 -16.01 7.05
N THR A 174 0.13 -17.33 7.10
CA THR A 174 0.84 -18.31 6.24
C THR A 174 0.10 -18.59 4.92
N GLU A 175 -1.05 -17.95 4.72
CA GLU A 175 -1.89 -18.06 3.52
C GLU A 175 -2.31 -16.66 3.09
N CYS A 176 -2.64 -16.47 1.81
CA CYS A 176 -3.12 -15.19 1.30
C CYS A 176 -4.56 -14.92 1.77
N ARG A 177 -4.70 -14.46 3.01
CA ARG A 177 -5.98 -14.04 3.61
C ARG A 177 -5.78 -12.79 4.47
N PRO A 178 -6.77 -11.89 4.50
CA PRO A 178 -6.72 -10.75 5.42
C PRO A 178 -7.07 -11.19 6.84
N ALA A 179 -6.74 -10.33 7.80
CA ALA A 179 -7.38 -10.31 9.10
C ALA A 179 -8.09 -8.98 9.35
N ASP A 180 -9.14 -9.03 10.18
CA ASP A 180 -9.81 -7.83 10.66
C ASP A 180 -8.95 -7.16 11.74
N ILE A 181 -8.56 -5.92 11.48
CA ILE A 181 -7.84 -5.08 12.43
C ILE A 181 -8.74 -3.95 12.94
N PRO A 182 -8.59 -3.50 14.21
CA PRO A 182 -9.34 -2.38 14.72
C PRO A 182 -9.10 -1.11 13.90
N ALA A 183 -10.19 -0.43 13.53
CA ALA A 183 -10.21 0.85 12.83
C ALA A 183 -11.13 1.85 13.55
N ARG A 184 -11.09 3.11 13.13
CA ARG A 184 -12.13 4.08 13.47
C ARG A 184 -12.91 4.45 12.22
N MET A 185 -14.22 4.44 12.33
CA MET A 185 -15.13 4.91 11.29
C MET A 185 -15.09 6.44 11.20
N PRO A 186 -15.61 7.05 10.12
CA PRO A 186 -15.66 8.51 9.96
C PRO A 186 -16.33 9.27 11.10
N ASP A 187 -17.35 8.66 11.71
CA ASP A 187 -18.08 9.22 12.85
C ASP A 187 -17.34 9.05 14.19
N GLY A 188 -16.12 8.49 14.16
CA GLY A 188 -15.27 8.24 15.32
C GLY A 188 -15.60 6.94 16.06
N SER A 189 -16.63 6.20 15.65
CA SER A 189 -17.01 4.92 16.24
C SER A 189 -15.96 3.84 15.96
N PRO A 190 -15.83 2.82 16.83
CA PRO A 190 -14.99 1.66 16.56
C PRO A 190 -15.50 0.88 15.34
N GLY A 191 -14.60 0.52 14.44
CA GLY A 191 -14.86 -0.35 13.29
C GLY A 191 -13.75 -1.35 13.08
N THR A 192 -13.82 -2.09 11.97
CA THR A 192 -12.73 -2.96 11.52
C THR A 192 -12.39 -2.66 10.07
N MET A 193 -11.14 -2.93 9.69
CA MET A 193 -10.71 -2.97 8.29
C MET A 193 -9.90 -4.25 8.06
N GLN A 194 -9.90 -4.72 6.81
CA GLN A 194 -9.08 -5.86 6.43
C GLN A 194 -7.65 -5.42 6.18
N ARG A 195 -6.69 -6.17 6.72
CA ARG A 195 -5.26 -5.99 6.42
C ARG A 195 -4.62 -7.33 6.10
N TRP A 196 -3.80 -7.36 5.05
CA TRP A 196 -2.92 -8.47 4.73
C TRP A 196 -1.60 -8.28 5.47
N VAL A 197 -1.38 -9.09 6.50
CA VAL A 197 -0.10 -9.20 7.21
C VAL A 197 0.40 -10.61 6.93
N LEU A 198 1.19 -10.78 5.88
CA LEU A 198 1.55 -12.09 5.33
C LEU A 198 3.02 -12.44 5.58
N GLU A 199 3.32 -13.72 5.71
CA GLU A 199 4.71 -14.18 5.75
C GLU A 199 5.46 -13.82 4.45
N SER A 200 6.77 -13.58 4.56
CA SER A 200 7.60 -13.23 3.39
C SER A 200 7.60 -14.30 2.30
N THR A 201 7.43 -15.56 2.68
CA THR A 201 7.27 -16.69 1.75
C THR A 201 5.96 -16.58 0.96
N VAL A 202 4.86 -16.18 1.59
CA VAL A 202 3.56 -15.95 0.93
C VAL A 202 3.68 -14.79 -0.07
N TRP A 203 4.31 -13.68 0.33
CA TRP A 203 4.58 -12.56 -0.58
C TRP A 203 5.42 -12.98 -1.79
N THR A 204 6.46 -13.78 -1.56
CA THR A 204 7.33 -14.29 -2.64
C THR A 204 6.55 -15.16 -3.62
N THR A 205 5.70 -16.08 -3.12
CA THR A 205 4.83 -16.91 -3.95
C THR A 205 3.86 -16.08 -4.77
N LEU A 206 3.17 -15.10 -4.14
CA LEU A 206 2.21 -14.24 -4.82
C LEU A 206 2.87 -13.41 -5.94
N LEU A 207 4.07 -12.89 -5.69
CA LEU A 207 4.85 -12.19 -6.73
C LEU A 207 5.15 -13.12 -7.91
N ASP A 208 5.58 -14.35 -7.63
CA ASP A 208 5.91 -15.34 -8.66
C ASP A 208 4.68 -15.73 -9.51
N GLU A 209 3.57 -16.02 -8.85
CA GLU A 209 2.29 -16.40 -9.49
C GLU A 209 1.74 -15.28 -10.37
N HIS A 210 2.01 -14.01 -10.03
CA HIS A 210 1.48 -12.84 -10.73
C HIS A 210 2.48 -12.13 -11.64
N GLY A 211 3.53 -12.85 -12.08
CA GLY A 211 4.37 -12.39 -13.19
C GLY A 211 5.50 -11.45 -12.78
N PHE A 212 5.96 -11.52 -11.54
CA PHE A 212 7.11 -10.79 -11.05
C PHE A 212 8.29 -11.71 -10.75
N ASP A 213 9.49 -11.27 -11.09
CA ASP A 213 10.74 -11.85 -10.60
C ASP A 213 11.19 -11.05 -9.38
N LEU A 214 11.33 -11.71 -8.23
CA LEU A 214 11.88 -11.07 -7.04
C LEU A 214 13.35 -10.68 -7.30
N ILE A 215 13.67 -9.39 -7.17
CA ILE A 215 15.05 -8.88 -7.26
C ILE A 215 15.73 -9.08 -5.92
N ASP A 216 15.09 -8.57 -4.86
CA ASP A 216 15.54 -8.68 -3.49
C ASP A 216 14.36 -8.56 -2.52
N SER A 217 14.56 -9.09 -1.31
CA SER A 217 13.71 -8.82 -0.16
C SER A 217 14.55 -8.75 1.10
N ASP A 218 14.10 -7.97 2.07
CA ASP A 218 14.76 -7.81 3.36
C ASP A 218 13.72 -7.70 4.48
N THR A 219 14.17 -7.89 5.72
CA THR A 219 13.38 -7.61 6.92
C THR A 219 14.09 -6.57 7.77
N VAL A 220 13.53 -5.37 7.81
CA VAL A 220 14.04 -4.29 8.65
C VAL A 220 13.52 -4.47 10.06
N HIS A 221 14.44 -4.64 11.01
CA HIS A 221 14.12 -4.72 12.43
C HIS A 221 14.37 -3.37 13.11
N ASP A 222 13.29 -2.72 13.52
CA ASP A 222 13.33 -1.48 14.29
C ASP A 222 13.00 -1.77 15.77
N PRO A 223 13.89 -1.44 16.73
CA PRO A 223 13.63 -1.64 18.17
C PRO A 223 12.50 -0.78 18.73
N GLY A 224 11.97 0.17 17.96
CA GLY A 224 10.95 1.13 18.37
C GLY A 224 11.54 2.44 18.89
N PRO A 225 10.84 3.59 18.75
CA PRO A 225 11.23 4.83 19.44
C PRO A 225 11.14 4.65 20.95
N ASP A 226 11.60 5.65 21.71
CA ASP A 226 11.36 5.70 23.14
C ASP A 226 9.85 5.56 23.43
N GLY A 227 9.47 4.45 24.08
CA GLY A 227 8.08 4.10 24.36
C GLY A 227 7.29 3.45 23.22
N GLY A 228 7.91 3.22 22.05
CA GLY A 228 7.33 2.46 20.94
C GLY A 228 7.64 0.97 21.02
N ALA A 229 6.75 0.14 20.48
CA ALA A 229 6.99 -1.30 20.38
C ALA A 229 8.00 -1.61 19.26
N PRO A 230 8.86 -2.63 19.40
CA PRO A 230 9.66 -3.14 18.30
C PRO A 230 8.79 -3.53 17.11
N MET A 231 9.28 -3.28 15.90
CA MET A 231 8.60 -3.62 14.66
C MET A 231 9.56 -4.27 13.67
N ALA A 232 9.10 -5.34 13.03
CA ALA A 232 9.75 -5.86 11.83
C ALA A 232 8.92 -5.51 10.58
N THR A 233 9.60 -5.07 9.54
CA THR A 233 9.01 -4.68 8.26
C THR A 233 9.59 -5.54 7.15
N GLY A 234 8.73 -6.22 6.39
CA GLY A 234 9.14 -6.86 5.14
C GLY A 234 9.25 -5.80 4.05
N VAL A 235 10.36 -5.81 3.31
CA VAL A 235 10.60 -4.94 2.16
C VAL A 235 10.88 -5.82 0.95
N PHE A 236 10.22 -5.54 -0.16
CA PHE A 236 10.29 -6.36 -1.37
C PHE A 236 10.51 -5.47 -2.58
N ARG A 237 11.39 -5.91 -3.47
CA ARG A 237 11.59 -5.31 -4.78
C ARG A 237 11.52 -6.39 -5.83
N ALA A 238 10.58 -6.22 -6.76
CA ALA A 238 10.30 -7.21 -7.79
C ALA A 238 10.18 -6.56 -9.17
N ARG A 239 10.56 -7.30 -10.21
CA ARG A 239 10.53 -6.84 -11.59
C ARG A 239 9.41 -7.53 -12.35
N ARG A 240 8.59 -6.76 -13.07
CA ARG A 240 7.60 -7.30 -14.00
C ARG A 240 8.32 -8.12 -15.08
N ARG A 241 7.96 -9.40 -15.23
CA ARG A 241 8.46 -10.26 -16.31
C ARG A 241 8.08 -9.69 -17.66
N ASN A 242 8.93 -9.92 -18.64
CA ASN A 242 8.55 -9.69 -20.03
C ASN A 242 7.46 -10.71 -20.40
N PRO A 243 6.39 -10.29 -21.11
CA PRO A 243 5.48 -11.26 -21.68
C PRO A 243 6.30 -12.22 -22.55
N HIS A 244 6.11 -13.53 -22.36
CA HIS A 244 6.73 -14.52 -23.21
C HIS A 244 6.34 -14.22 -24.66
N VAL A 245 7.32 -13.88 -25.50
CA VAL A 245 7.12 -13.82 -26.95
C VAL A 245 7.00 -15.27 -27.39
N LEU A 246 5.77 -15.71 -27.67
CA LEU A 246 5.49 -16.98 -28.35
C LEU A 246 5.82 -16.87 -29.84
#